data_AF-A0A0C9UUJ2-F1
#
_entry.id   AF-A0A0C9UUJ2-F1
#
_cell.length_a   1.000
_cell.length_b   1.000
_cell.length_c   1.000
_cell.angle_alpha   90.00
_cell.angle_beta   90.00
_cell.angle_gamma   90.00
#
_symmetry.space_group_name_H-M   'P 1'
#
loop_
_entity.id
_entity.type
_entity.pdbx_description
1 polymer ?
#
loop_
_entity_poly.entity_id
_entity_poly.type
_entity_poly.pdbx_seq_one_letter_code
_entity_poly.pdbx_strand_id
1 'polypeptide(L)'
;EQLFSRRWFPASTLRPRTAITFHALKLFHLLNHVGQMSLWDYVGTMHRLTDNVCTSSDVYKPFKHVQRQWRAVRAWKRGGVRDELTPRKSGGLAMLCVSCPIPGINLDEGWENHPDR
;
A
#
# COMPACT_ATOMS: atom_id res chain seq x y z
N GLU A 1 -13.31 16.54 5.46
CA GLU A 1 -13.11 16.67 3.99
C GLU A 1 -11.93 17.56 3.57
N GLN A 2 -11.61 18.66 4.29
CA GLN A 2 -10.58 19.62 3.87
C GLN A 2 -9.16 19.04 3.65
N LEU A 3 -8.73 18.01 4.40
CA LEU A 3 -7.41 17.41 4.22
C LEU A 3 -7.29 16.59 2.93
N PHE A 4 -8.31 15.78 2.62
CA PHE A 4 -8.32 14.98 1.41
C PHE A 4 -8.43 15.82 0.14
N SER A 5 -9.14 16.95 0.17
CA SER A 5 -9.16 17.90 -0.95
C SER A 5 -7.79 18.52 -1.20
N ARG A 6 -6.97 18.68 -0.15
CA ARG A 6 -5.55 19.08 -0.22
C ARG A 6 -4.58 17.93 -0.48
N ARG A 7 -5.09 16.71 -0.76
CA ARG A 7 -4.31 15.48 -0.98
C ARG A 7 -3.44 15.09 0.21
N TRP A 8 -3.94 15.33 1.43
CA TRP A 8 -3.31 14.94 2.68
C TRP A 8 -4.12 13.83 3.34
N PHE A 9 -3.43 12.75 3.71
CA PHE A 9 -4.00 11.62 4.41
C PHE A 9 -3.76 11.79 5.92
N PRO A 10 -4.80 11.99 6.74
CA PRO A 10 -4.62 12.18 8.17
C PRO A 10 -4.23 10.87 8.87
N ALA A 11 -3.30 10.93 9.83
CA ALA A 11 -2.90 9.77 10.63
C ALA A 11 -3.92 9.38 11.72
N SER A 12 -4.86 10.27 12.03
CA SER A 12 -5.98 10.02 12.94
C SER A 12 -7.21 10.77 12.42
N THR A 13 -8.40 10.18 12.61
CA THR A 13 -9.67 10.76 12.16
C THR A 13 -10.27 11.72 13.18
N LEU A 14 -10.06 11.49 14.49
CA LEU A 14 -10.67 12.28 15.56
C LEU A 14 -9.93 13.60 15.81
N ARG A 15 -8.60 13.55 15.87
CA ARG A 15 -7.73 14.71 16.16
C ARG A 15 -6.45 14.60 15.34
N PRO A 16 -6.46 15.03 14.06
CA PRO A 16 -5.30 14.89 13.18
C PRO A 16 -4.19 15.86 13.61
N ARG A 17 -3.12 15.33 14.22
CA ARG A 17 -1.87 16.09 14.50
C ARG A 17 -0.80 15.89 13.43
N THR A 18 -0.93 14.82 12.65
CA THR A 18 -0.01 14.46 11.58
C THR A 18 -0.82 14.07 10.36
N ALA A 19 -0.41 14.56 9.19
CA ALA A 19 -0.95 14.13 7.92
C ALA A 19 0.21 13.88 6.95
N ILE A 20 0.02 12.93 6.05
CA ILE A 20 1.03 12.53 5.07
C ILE A 20 0.46 12.81 3.68
N THR A 21 1.24 13.45 2.84
CA THR A 21 0.79 13.79 1.49
C THR A 21 0.60 12.53 0.65
N PHE A 22 -0.37 12.55 -0.26
CA PHE A 22 -0.58 11.47 -1.22
C PHE A 22 0.68 11.23 -2.08
N HIS A 23 1.45 12.29 -2.36
CA HIS A 23 2.72 12.16 -3.06
C HIS A 23 3.72 11.32 -2.27
N ALA A 24 3.92 11.60 -0.98
CA ALA A 24 4.81 10.82 -0.13
C ALA A 24 4.35 9.35 -0.03
N LEU A 25 3.03 9.10 0.10
CA LEU A 25 2.49 7.74 0.13
C LEU A 25 2.68 7.00 -1.19
N LYS A 26 2.48 7.68 -2.33
CA LYS A 26 2.68 7.10 -3.67
C LYS A 26 4.16 6.78 -3.90
N LEU A 27 5.05 7.71 -3.58
CA LEU A 27 6.50 7.53 -3.72
C LEU A 27 6.99 6.38 -2.84
N PHE A 28 6.64 6.39 -1.56
CA PHE A 28 7.01 5.30 -0.65
C PHE A 28 6.47 3.95 -1.11
N HIS A 29 5.21 3.86 -1.57
CA HIS A 29 4.65 2.60 -2.06
C HIS A 29 5.43 2.06 -3.27
N LEU A 30 5.82 2.92 -4.21
CA LEU A 30 6.65 2.52 -5.35
C LEU A 30 8.04 2.05 -4.93
N LEU A 31 8.74 2.84 -4.11
CA LEU A 31 10.09 2.50 -3.67
C LEU A 31 10.11 1.25 -2.76
N ASN A 32 9.07 1.04 -1.95
CA ASN A 32 8.95 -0.19 -1.17
C ASN A 32 8.73 -1.42 -2.06
N HIS A 33 7.98 -1.28 -3.16
CA HIS A 33 7.70 -2.40 -4.05
C HIS A 33 8.87 -2.72 -5.00
N VAL A 34 9.46 -1.70 -5.60
CA VAL A 34 10.52 -1.84 -6.63
C VAL A 34 11.90 -1.90 -6.00
N GLY A 35 12.20 -0.96 -5.10
CA GLY A 35 13.52 -0.84 -4.47
C GLY A 35 13.66 -1.59 -3.15
N GLN A 36 12.63 -2.35 -2.74
CA GLN A 36 12.58 -3.09 -1.46
C GLN A 36 12.87 -2.21 -0.22
N MET A 37 12.76 -0.91 -0.36
CA MET A 37 13.13 0.04 0.69
C MET A 37 12.15 -0.06 1.86
N SER A 38 12.69 -0.17 3.07
CA SER A 38 11.85 -0.25 4.26
C SER A 38 11.20 1.10 4.59
N LEU A 39 10.12 1.08 5.38
CA LEU A 39 9.54 2.33 5.88
C LEU A 39 10.53 3.09 6.78
N TRP A 40 11.37 2.36 7.51
CA TRP A 40 12.37 2.95 8.40
C TRP A 40 13.37 3.77 7.59
N ASP A 41 13.90 3.17 6.52
CA ASP A 41 14.86 3.83 5.63
C ASP A 41 14.23 5.06 4.97
N TYR A 42 12.99 4.95 4.45
CA TYR A 42 12.30 6.08 3.84
C TYR A 42 12.12 7.25 4.80
N VAL A 43 11.61 6.98 6.00
CA VAL A 43 11.37 8.01 7.01
C VAL A 43 12.70 8.62 7.44
N GLY A 44 13.74 7.79 7.64
CA GLY A 44 15.10 8.25 7.92
C GLY A 44 15.67 9.16 6.83
N THR A 45 15.50 8.80 5.55
CA THR A 45 15.90 9.64 4.41
C THR A 45 15.14 10.96 4.42
N MET A 46 13.82 10.94 4.63
CA MET A 46 13.01 12.17 4.69
C MET A 46 13.44 13.09 5.83
N HIS A 47 13.80 12.54 6.99
CA HIS A 47 14.36 13.34 8.09
C HIS A 47 15.67 13.99 7.67
N ARG A 48 16.63 13.22 7.14
CA ARG A 48 17.95 13.72 6.75
C ARG A 48 17.91 14.72 5.60
N LEU A 49 16.93 14.61 4.69
CA LEU A 49 16.67 15.59 3.65
C LEU A 49 16.19 16.94 4.22
N THR A 50 15.55 16.93 5.39
CA THR A 50 15.03 18.14 6.05
C THR A 50 16.06 18.73 7.01
N ASP A 51 16.63 17.89 7.87
CA ASP A 51 17.68 18.21 8.84
C ASP A 51 18.54 16.96 9.06
N ASN A 52 19.78 17.04 8.59
CA ASN A 52 20.76 15.94 8.71
C ASN A 52 21.57 16.00 10.02
N VAL A 53 21.31 16.98 10.88
CA VAL A 53 22.03 17.19 12.15
C VAL A 53 21.16 16.75 13.33
N CYS A 54 19.89 17.16 13.38
CA CYS A 54 18.97 16.83 14.48
C CYS A 54 17.63 16.28 13.98
N THR A 55 17.57 14.96 13.76
CA THR A 55 16.31 14.30 13.37
C THR A 55 15.35 14.23 14.57
N SER A 56 14.32 15.09 14.60
CA SER A 56 13.54 15.36 15.83
C SER A 56 12.09 14.88 15.84
N SER A 57 11.57 14.25 14.76
CA SER A 57 10.14 13.90 14.67
C SER A 57 9.86 12.40 14.57
N ASP A 58 9.14 11.80 15.54
CA ASP A 58 8.65 10.41 15.47
C ASP A 58 7.41 10.31 14.55
N VAL A 59 7.62 10.50 13.24
CA VAL A 59 6.57 10.27 12.23
C VAL A 59 6.49 8.82 11.78
N TYR A 60 7.42 7.96 12.22
CA TYR A 60 7.48 6.57 11.79
C TYR A 60 6.19 5.80 12.12
N LYS A 61 5.71 5.87 13.37
CA LYS A 61 4.48 5.15 13.77
C LYS A 61 3.23 5.68 13.04
N PRO A 62 2.97 7.01 12.98
CA PRO A 62 1.90 7.56 12.14
C PRO A 62 1.99 7.12 10.68
N PHE A 63 3.19 7.17 10.07
CA PHE A 63 3.39 6.75 8.69
C PHE A 63 3.09 5.27 8.51
N LYS A 64 3.56 4.43 9.42
CA LYS A 64 3.29 2.98 9.42
C LYS A 64 1.80 2.68 9.44
N HIS A 65 1.01 3.45 10.18
CA HIS A 65 -0.44 3.31 10.21
C HIS A 65 -1.07 3.74 8.89
N VAL A 66 -0.76 4.95 8.43
CA VAL A 66 -1.33 5.52 7.20
C VAL A 66 -0.96 4.71 5.97
N GLN A 67 0.27 4.19 5.85
CA GLN A 67 0.65 3.39 4.68
C GLN A 67 -0.16 2.10 4.55
N ARG A 68 -0.59 1.50 5.67
CA ARG A 68 -1.46 0.30 5.66
C ARG A 68 -2.86 0.66 5.15
N GLN A 69 -3.43 1.75 5.67
CA GLN A 69 -4.72 2.27 5.20
C GLN A 69 -4.66 2.67 3.72
N TRP A 70 -3.60 3.34 3.30
CA TRP A 70 -3.35 3.68 1.91
C TRP A 70 -3.37 2.45 1.01
N ARG A 71 -2.66 1.38 1.37
CA ARG A 71 -2.68 0.12 0.61
C ARG A 71 -4.08 -0.48 0.50
N ALA A 72 -4.86 -0.47 1.59
CA ALA A 72 -6.23 -0.95 1.58
C ALA A 72 -7.11 -0.12 0.61
N VAL A 73 -7.07 1.21 0.71
CA VAL A 73 -7.82 2.11 -0.20
C VAL A 73 -7.39 1.90 -1.66
N ARG A 74 -6.09 1.69 -1.92
CA ARG A 74 -5.58 1.38 -3.26
C ARG A 74 -6.09 0.03 -3.77
N ALA A 75 -6.19 -0.98 -2.92
CA ALA A 75 -6.76 -2.28 -3.28
C ALA A 75 -8.25 -2.14 -3.62
N TRP A 76 -9.02 -1.42 -2.81
CA TRP A 76 -10.44 -1.15 -3.04
C TRP A 76 -10.68 -0.43 -4.36
N LYS A 77 -9.93 0.64 -4.60
CA LYS A 77 -10.00 1.40 -5.86
C LYS A 77 -9.71 0.53 -7.08
N ARG A 78 -8.74 -0.38 -6.97
CA ARG A 78 -8.38 -1.31 -8.05
C ARG A 78 -9.47 -2.35 -8.29
N GLY A 79 -10.07 -2.88 -7.23
CA GLY A 79 -11.19 -3.83 -7.29
C GLY A 79 -12.54 -3.19 -7.62
N GLY A 80 -12.61 -1.90 -7.95
CA GLY A 80 -13.86 -1.21 -8.28
C GLY A 80 -14.82 -1.05 -7.09
N VAL A 81 -14.36 -1.23 -5.85
CA VAL A 81 -15.20 -1.16 -4.66
C VAL A 81 -15.46 0.29 -4.29
N ARG A 82 -16.73 0.68 -4.31
CA ARG A 82 -17.18 2.04 -3.97
C ARG A 82 -17.81 2.14 -2.59
N ASP A 83 -18.40 1.05 -2.10
CA ASP A 83 -19.11 1.00 -0.83
C ASP A 83 -18.51 -0.07 0.08
N GLU A 84 -18.29 0.30 1.34
CA GLU A 84 -17.78 -0.60 2.36
C GLU A 84 -18.74 -1.76 2.63
N LEU A 85 -20.04 -1.54 2.50
CA LEU A 85 -21.11 -2.51 2.79
C LEU A 85 -21.29 -3.56 1.70
N THR A 86 -20.70 -3.34 0.51
CA THR A 86 -20.79 -4.31 -0.58
C THR A 86 -20.18 -5.66 -0.13
N PRO A 87 -20.97 -6.75 -0.12
CA PRO A 87 -20.44 -8.07 0.25
C PRO A 87 -19.27 -8.48 -0.64
N ARG A 88 -18.21 -9.00 -0.04
CA ARG A 88 -17.00 -9.42 -0.76
C ARG A 88 -16.57 -10.78 -0.27
N LYS A 89 -16.16 -11.64 -1.20
CA LYS A 89 -15.49 -12.89 -0.88
C LYS A 89 -14.11 -12.58 -0.29
N SER A 90 -13.67 -13.39 0.67
CA SER A 90 -12.30 -13.34 1.16
C SER A 90 -11.33 -13.48 -0.03
N GLY A 91 -10.28 -12.65 -0.05
CA GLY A 91 -9.34 -12.60 -1.17
C GLY A 91 -9.82 -11.85 -2.42
N GLY A 92 -11.05 -11.34 -2.48
CA GLY A 92 -11.59 -10.66 -3.67
C GLY A 92 -10.89 -9.34 -4.06
N LEU A 93 -10.00 -8.82 -3.22
CA LEU A 93 -9.16 -7.65 -3.50
C LEU A 93 -7.70 -8.01 -3.78
N ALA A 94 -7.33 -9.28 -3.61
CA ALA A 94 -5.99 -9.75 -3.91
C ALA A 94 -5.76 -9.76 -5.42
N MET A 95 -4.54 -9.42 -5.83
CA MET A 95 -4.13 -9.61 -7.21
C MET A 95 -3.80 -11.08 -7.40
N LEU A 96 -4.29 -11.67 -8.48
CA LEU A 96 -3.81 -12.98 -8.92
C LEU A 96 -2.32 -12.85 -9.27
N CYS A 97 -1.52 -13.78 -8.76
CA CYS A 97 -0.12 -13.87 -9.15
C CYS A 97 -0.06 -14.47 -10.55
N VAL A 98 0.52 -13.74 -11.49
CA VAL A 98 0.68 -14.19 -12.89
C VAL A 98 1.58 -15.40 -13.03
N SER A 99 2.49 -15.60 -12.08
CA SER A 99 3.41 -16.75 -12.04
C SER A 99 2.84 -17.96 -11.31
N CYS A 100 1.74 -17.80 -10.56
CA CYS A 100 1.12 -18.94 -9.90
C CYS A 100 0.37 -19.78 -10.93
N PRO A 101 0.42 -21.13 -10.83
CA PRO A 101 -0.36 -22.01 -11.67
C PRO A 101 -1.84 -21.90 -11.30
N ILE A 102 -2.70 -21.59 -12.27
CA ILE A 102 -4.14 -21.43 -12.11
C ILE A 102 -4.85 -22.30 -13.17
N PRO A 103 -5.36 -23.48 -12.76
CA PRO A 103 -6.07 -24.39 -13.65
C PRO A 103 -7.21 -23.69 -14.39
N GLY A 104 -7.29 -23.92 -15.71
CA GLY A 104 -8.32 -23.32 -16.57
C GLY A 104 -8.11 -21.83 -16.88
N ILE A 105 -7.00 -21.22 -16.44
CA ILE A 105 -6.63 -19.83 -16.81
C ILE A 105 -5.30 -19.78 -17.53
N ASN A 106 -4.22 -20.27 -16.90
CA ASN A 106 -2.85 -20.18 -17.43
C ASN A 106 -2.10 -21.53 -17.39
N LEU A 107 -2.84 -22.63 -17.29
CA LEU A 107 -2.33 -24.00 -17.42
C LEU A 107 -3.00 -24.67 -18.62
N ASP A 108 -2.22 -25.46 -19.34
CA ASP A 108 -2.72 -26.26 -20.46
C ASP A 108 -3.72 -27.31 -19.99
N GLU A 109 -4.62 -27.74 -20.89
CA GLU A 109 -5.50 -28.87 -20.60
C GLU A 109 -4.68 -30.13 -20.31
N GLY A 110 -5.05 -30.85 -19.25
CA GLY A 110 -4.31 -32.03 -18.81
C GLY A 110 -2.95 -31.75 -18.18
N TRP A 111 -2.64 -30.51 -17.77
CA TRP A 111 -1.40 -30.15 -17.04
C TRP A 111 -1.09 -31.07 -15.85
N GLU A 112 -2.12 -31.66 -15.25
CA GLU A 112 -2.04 -32.61 -14.13
C GLU A 112 -1.29 -33.90 -14.49
N ASN A 113 -1.27 -34.25 -15.77
CA ASN A 113 -0.63 -35.43 -16.34
C ASN A 113 0.71 -35.12 -17.02
N HIS A 114 1.25 -33.90 -16.85
CA HIS A 114 2.53 -33.52 -17.45
C HIS A 114 3.65 -34.44 -16.93
N PRO A 115 4.53 -34.96 -17.80
CA PRO A 115 5.56 -35.93 -17.41
C PRO A 115 6.56 -35.38 -16.38
N ASP A 116 6.73 -34.05 -16.33
CA ASP A 116 7.67 -33.37 -15.41
C ASP A 116 7.02 -32.91 -14.08
N ARG A 117 5.90 -33.50 -13.67
CA ARG A 117 5.22 -33.14 -12.42
C ARG A 117 5.95 -33.63 -11.17
#